data_AF-A0A4P1R5T5-F1
#
_entry.id   AF-A0A4P1R5T5-F1
#
_cell.length_a   1.000
_cell.length_b   1.000
_cell.length_c   1.000
_cell.angle_alpha   90.00
_cell.angle_beta   90.00
_cell.angle_gamma   90.00
#
_symmetry.space_group_name_H-M   'P 1'
#
loop_
_entity.id
_entity.type
_entity.pdbx_description
1 polymer ?
#
loop_
_entity_poly.entity_id
_entity_poly.type
_entity_poly.pdbx_seq_one_letter_code
_entity_poly.pdbx_strand_id
1 'polypeptide(L)'
;MLQQIPPYARKQAVDTLYLEAKCRIEDPTYGCAGIIFRLYQHIHEIEVELAKIQTQIAFHNLQNPHVEVESNFNAFSTIEAESNLNILPPQSSMGQFQYDHSNQSPWFY
;
A
#
# COMPACT_ATOMS: atom_id res chain seq x y z
N MET A 1 -0.21 27.65 10.16
CA MET A 1 -0.41 26.20 9.93
C MET A 1 -1.16 25.52 11.08
N LEU A 2 -0.62 25.40 12.30
CA LEU A 2 -1.34 24.71 13.40
C LEU A 2 -2.69 25.35 13.78
N GLN A 3 -2.84 26.66 13.64
CA GLN A 3 -4.10 27.36 13.91
C GLN A 3 -5.21 26.99 12.92
N GLN A 4 -4.87 26.52 11.72
CA GLN A 4 -5.81 26.05 10.70
C GLN A 4 -6.27 24.59 10.96
N ILE A 5 -5.62 23.90 11.90
CA ILE A 5 -5.94 22.53 12.29
C ILE A 5 -6.89 22.57 13.50
N PRO A 6 -7.96 21.75 13.54
CA PRO A 6 -8.81 21.63 14.71
C PRO A 6 -8.02 21.31 15.99
N PRO A 7 -8.37 21.88 17.16
CA PRO A 7 -7.58 21.73 18.39
C PRO A 7 -7.25 20.27 18.75
N TYR A 8 -8.18 19.34 18.55
CA TYR A 8 -8.00 17.92 18.88
C TYR A 8 -6.92 17.22 18.04
N ALA A 9 -6.63 17.70 16.82
CA ALA A 9 -5.66 17.10 15.91
C ALA A 9 -4.29 17.81 15.95
N ARG A 10 -4.18 18.97 16.63
CA ARG A 10 -2.94 19.77 16.62
C ARG A 10 -1.74 19.05 17.21
N LYS A 11 -1.93 18.25 18.26
CA LYS A 11 -0.85 17.48 18.88
C LYS A 11 -0.21 16.55 17.85
N GLN A 12 -1.01 15.71 17.21
CA GLN A 12 -0.55 14.79 16.17
C GLN A 12 0.12 15.55 15.02
N ALA A 13 -0.45 16.68 14.60
CA ALA A 13 0.16 17.50 13.56
C ALA A 13 1.55 18.01 13.96
N VAL A 14 1.74 18.47 15.20
CA VAL A 14 3.07 18.88 15.70
C VAL A 14 4.04 17.72 15.67
N ASP A 15 3.62 16.53 16.10
CA ASP A 15 4.47 15.34 16.09
C ASP A 15 4.92 14.98 14.66
N THR A 16 4.01 15.04 13.68
CA THR A 16 4.33 14.82 12.27
C THR A 16 5.29 15.88 11.72
N LEU A 17 5.08 17.16 12.03
CA LEU A 17 5.96 18.24 11.59
C LEU A 17 7.35 18.15 12.17
N TYR A 18 7.45 17.75 13.43
CA TYR A 18 8.74 17.48 14.08
C TYR A 18 9.48 16.34 13.36
N LEU A 19 8.79 15.24 13.04
CA LEU A 19 9.38 14.13 12.30
C LEU A 19 9.83 14.56 10.89
N GLU A 20 9.01 15.32 10.16
CA GLU A 20 9.39 15.84 8.84
C GLU A 20 10.64 16.74 8.93
N ALA A 21 10.65 17.69 9.88
CA ALA A 21 11.77 18.58 10.09
C ALA A 21 13.05 17.82 10.46
N LYS A 22 12.93 16.82 11.34
CA LYS A 22 14.05 15.94 11.70
C LYS A 22 14.60 15.21 10.47
N CYS A 23 13.73 14.66 9.63
CA CYS A 23 14.15 13.99 8.40
C CYS A 23 14.88 14.97 7.46
N ARG A 24 14.45 16.23 7.33
CA ARG A 24 15.14 17.24 6.51
C ARG A 24 16.50 17.66 7.07
N ILE A 25 16.70 17.55 8.39
CA ILE A 25 18.02 17.78 9.00
C ILE A 25 18.97 16.64 8.64
N GLU A 26 18.48 15.40 8.66
CA GLU A 26 19.27 14.21 8.34
C GLU A 26 19.52 14.05 6.83
N ASP A 27 18.53 14.38 6.01
CA ASP A 27 18.56 14.33 4.54
C ASP A 27 17.94 15.63 3.97
N PRO A 28 18.75 16.66 3.67
CA PRO A 28 18.26 17.95 3.21
C PRO A 28 17.57 17.93 1.85
N THR A 29 17.87 16.94 1.01
CA THR A 29 17.35 16.85 -0.35
C THR A 29 16.02 16.10 -0.37
N TYR A 30 15.97 14.92 0.26
CA TYR A 30 14.81 14.02 0.16
C TYR A 30 14.04 13.87 1.47
N GLY A 31 14.63 14.18 2.63
CA GLY A 31 13.97 14.09 3.92
C GLY A 31 13.16 12.80 4.13
N CYS A 32 11.89 12.94 4.53
CA CYS A 32 10.99 11.81 4.71
C CYS A 32 10.57 11.14 3.39
N ALA A 33 10.61 11.86 2.25
CA ALA A 33 10.33 11.28 0.94
C ALA A 33 11.36 10.21 0.56
N GLY A 34 12.63 10.39 0.97
CA GLY A 34 13.66 9.37 0.79
C GLY A 34 13.37 8.08 1.58
N ILE A 35 12.80 8.22 2.79
CA ILE A 35 12.38 7.06 3.60
C ILE A 35 11.21 6.34 2.90
N ILE A 36 10.20 7.10 2.47
CA ILE A 36 9.04 6.58 1.75
C ILE A 36 9.48 5.83 0.49
N PHE A 37 10.37 6.41 -0.31
CA PHE A 37 10.90 5.79 -1.53
C PHE A 37 11.58 4.45 -1.25
N ARG A 38 12.43 4.37 -0.21
CA ARG A 38 13.08 3.10 0.17
C ARG A 38 12.08 2.02 0.57
N LEU A 39 11.03 2.40 1.31
CA LEU A 39 9.97 1.46 1.65
C LEU A 39 9.24 0.96 0.39
N TYR A 40 8.96 1.84 -0.57
CA TYR A 40 8.39 1.43 -1.85
C TYR A 40 9.30 0.46 -2.63
N GLN A 41 10.61 0.73 -2.68
CA GLN A 41 11.55 -0.19 -3.32
C GLN A 41 11.55 -1.56 -2.64
N HIS A 42 11.60 -1.62 -1.31
CA HIS A 42 11.58 -2.89 -0.58
C HIS A 42 10.28 -3.67 -0.80
N ILE A 43 9.13 -3.00 -0.80
CA ILE A 43 7.83 -3.65 -1.11
C ILE A 43 7.89 -4.24 -2.51
N HIS A 44 8.35 -3.47 -3.49
CA HIS A 44 8.43 -3.92 -4.88
C HIS A 44 9.38 -5.10 -5.07
N GLU A 45 10.56 -5.08 -4.43
CA GLU A 45 11.52 -6.18 -4.46
C GLU A 45 10.90 -7.48 -3.93
N ILE A 46 10.18 -7.40 -2.81
CA ILE A 46 9.49 -8.54 -2.20
C ILE A 46 8.35 -9.05 -3.10
N GLU A 47 7.57 -8.16 -3.70
CA GLU A 47 6.51 -8.54 -4.65
C GLU A 47 7.09 -9.30 -5.86
N VAL A 48 8.24 -8.85 -6.38
CA VAL A 48 8.95 -9.53 -7.47
C VAL A 48 9.46 -10.91 -7.03
N GLU A 49 10.03 -11.03 -5.83
CA GLU A 49 10.48 -12.31 -5.29
C GLU A 49 9.32 -13.29 -5.11
N LEU A 50 8.21 -12.81 -4.56
CA LEU A 50 6.99 -13.59 -4.37
C LEU A 50 6.44 -14.10 -5.72
N ALA A 51 6.38 -13.24 -6.74
CA ALA A 51 5.94 -13.64 -8.08
C ALA A 51 6.85 -14.71 -8.71
N LYS A 52 8.18 -14.61 -8.49
CA LYS A 52 9.13 -15.65 -8.93
C LYS A 52 8.84 -16.98 -8.26
N ILE A 53 8.64 -17.01 -6.94
CA ILE A 53 8.34 -18.24 -6.20
C ILE A 53 7.01 -18.83 -6.66
N GLN A 54 5.96 -18.01 -6.82
CA GLN A 54 4.67 -18.46 -7.33
C GLN A 54 4.78 -19.10 -8.72
N THR A 55 5.59 -18.51 -9.59
CA THR A 55 5.87 -19.06 -10.93
C THR A 55 6.61 -20.41 -10.83
N GLN A 56 7.60 -20.53 -9.94
CA GLN A 56 8.33 -21.79 -9.73
C GLN A 56 7.42 -22.90 -9.20
N ILE A 57 6.50 -22.58 -8.27
CA ILE A 57 5.50 -23.52 -7.76
C ILE A 57 4.57 -23.98 -8.89
N ALA A 58 4.04 -23.05 -9.69
CA ALA A 58 3.17 -23.38 -10.81
C ALA A 58 3.87 -24.29 -11.83
N PHE A 59 5.14 -24.00 -12.16
CA PHE A 59 5.94 -24.85 -13.03
C PHE A 59 6.14 -26.26 -12.46
N HIS A 60 6.47 -26.37 -11.16
CA HIS A 60 6.64 -27.67 -10.51
C HIS A 60 5.33 -28.50 -10.51
N ASN A 61 4.18 -27.87 -10.25
CA ASN A 61 2.88 -28.54 -10.27
C ASN A 61 2.50 -29.04 -11.68
N LEU A 62 2.88 -28.31 -12.73
CA LEU A 62 2.68 -28.74 -14.12
C LEU A 62 3.61 -29.90 -14.52
N GLN A 63 4.84 -29.91 -13.99
CA GLN A 63 5.85 -30.93 -14.28
C GLN A 63 5.55 -32.26 -13.57
N ASN A 64 4.95 -32.24 -12.38
CA ASN A 64 4.60 -33.41 -11.57
C ASN A 64 3.09 -33.44 -11.24
N PRO A 65 2.22 -33.91 -12.16
CA PRO A 65 0.76 -33.90 -11.97
C PRO A 65 0.24 -34.90 -10.92
N HIS A 66 1.11 -35.66 -10.22
CA HIS A 66 0.70 -36.69 -9.26
C HIS A 66 1.22 -36.41 -7.85
N VAL A 67 0.78 -35.30 -7.25
CA VAL A 67 0.79 -35.10 -5.80
C VAL A 67 -0.50 -34.36 -5.42
N GLU A 68 -1.53 -35.12 -5.02
CA GLU A 68 -2.66 -34.60 -4.25
C GLU A 68 -2.13 -34.18 -2.87
N VAL A 69 -1.67 -32.94 -2.76
CA VAL A 69 -1.58 -32.28 -1.45
C VAL A 69 -2.72 -31.27 -1.43
N GLU A 70 -3.73 -31.58 -0.63
CA GLU A 70 -4.76 -30.66 -0.17
C GLU A 70 -4.08 -29.44 0.47
N SER A 71 -3.65 -28.49 -0.35
CA SER A 71 -3.28 -27.16 0.11
C SER A 71 -4.53 -26.32 0.02
N ASN A 72 -5.16 -26.15 1.17
CA ASN A 72 -6.22 -25.19 1.45
C ASN A 72 -5.73 -23.74 1.29
N PHE A 73 -5.30 -23.35 0.09
CA PHE A 73 -4.97 -21.96 -0.24
C PHE A 73 -6.06 -21.35 -1.13
N ASN A 74 -7.31 -21.60 -0.77
CA ASN A 74 -8.47 -20.95 -1.36
C ASN A 74 -8.80 -19.69 -0.55
N ALA A 75 -7.97 -18.67 -0.68
CA ALA A 75 -8.37 -17.30 -0.38
C ALA A 75 -7.44 -16.37 -1.16
N PHE A 76 -7.81 -16.04 -2.40
CA PHE A 76 -7.66 -14.71 -3.04
C PHE A 76 -7.78 -14.69 -4.57
N SER A 77 -8.09 -15.80 -5.26
CA SER A 77 -8.23 -15.79 -6.75
C SER A 77 -9.66 -15.74 -7.31
N THR A 78 -10.70 -15.46 -6.50
CA THR A 78 -12.09 -15.31 -7.01
C THR A 78 -12.70 -13.96 -6.68
N ILE A 79 -12.07 -12.86 -7.12
CA ILE A 79 -12.80 -11.58 -7.28
C ILE A 79 -12.41 -10.95 -8.61
N GLU A 80 -12.68 -11.63 -9.72
CA GLU A 80 -12.87 -10.96 -11.00
C GLU A 80 -14.02 -11.63 -11.75
N ALA A 81 -14.98 -10.79 -12.17
CA ALA A 81 -16.19 -11.08 -12.93
C ALA A 81 -17.35 -11.77 -12.18
N GLU A 82 -18.20 -10.96 -11.52
CA GLU A 82 -19.48 -10.59 -12.14
C GLU A 82 -20.11 -9.38 -11.41
N SER A 83 -20.55 -8.42 -12.22
CA SER A 83 -21.26 -7.21 -11.83
C SER A 83 -22.63 -7.53 -11.25
N ASN A 84 -22.91 -7.10 -10.01
CA ASN A 84 -24.23 -6.61 -9.57
C ASN A 84 -24.09 -5.84 -8.25
N LEU A 85 -23.82 -4.54 -8.36
CA LEU A 85 -23.95 -3.59 -7.25
C LEU A 85 -25.42 -3.39 -6.94
N ASN A 86 -25.90 -3.96 -5.84
CA ASN A 86 -27.03 -3.44 -5.09
C ASN A 86 -26.91 -3.91 -3.64
N ILE A 87 -26.40 -3.02 -2.77
CA ILE A 87 -26.88 -2.79 -1.39
C ILE A 87 -26.29 -1.43 -0.95
N LEU A 88 -27.18 -0.47 -0.67
CA LEU A 88 -26.90 0.81 0.00
C LEU A 88 -27.17 0.65 1.52
N PRO A 89 -26.80 1.62 2.39
CA PRO A 89 -25.60 1.70 3.21
C PRO A 89 -25.86 1.30 4.70
N PRO A 90 -24.89 1.48 5.61
CA PRO A 90 -25.17 2.48 6.64
C PRO A 90 -24.03 3.47 6.86
N GLN A 91 -24.45 4.69 7.20
CA GLN A 91 -23.67 5.85 7.51
C GLN A 91 -22.91 5.67 8.84
N SER A 92 -21.60 5.91 8.85
CA SER A 92 -20.93 6.50 10.02
C SER A 92 -19.70 7.30 9.56
N SER A 93 -19.88 8.61 9.63
CA SER A 93 -18.94 9.70 9.39
C SER A 93 -17.48 9.46 9.85
N MET A 94 -16.56 9.32 8.90
CA MET A 94 -15.17 9.75 9.05
C MET A 94 -14.63 10.03 7.64
N GLY A 95 -14.38 11.30 7.32
CA GLY A 95 -14.05 11.77 5.96
C GLY A 95 -12.91 10.96 5.32
N GLN A 96 -13.23 10.26 4.24
CA GLN A 96 -12.25 9.57 3.41
C GLN A 96 -11.54 10.61 2.55
N PHE A 97 -10.22 10.77 2.74
CA PHE A 97 -9.38 11.38 1.72
C PHE A 97 -9.32 10.40 0.55
N GLN A 98 -10.07 10.70 -0.50
CA GLN A 98 -10.08 9.95 -1.75
C GLN A 98 -8.74 10.17 -2.44
N TYR A 99 -7.84 9.19 -2.35
CA TYR A 99 -6.64 9.14 -3.17
C TYR A 99 -7.07 8.84 -4.60
N ASP A 100 -7.10 9.89 -5.41
CA ASP A 100 -7.34 9.82 -6.84
C ASP A 100 -6.12 9.21 -7.54
N HIS A 101 -6.28 8.00 -8.10
CA HIS A 101 -5.26 7.31 -8.89
C HIS A 101 -5.05 7.94 -10.29
N SER A 102 -5.80 8.98 -10.66
CA SER A 102 -5.68 9.61 -11.99
C SER A 102 -4.61 10.70 -12.11
N ASN A 103 -3.87 11.00 -11.03
CA ASN A 103 -2.70 11.87 -11.06
C ASN A 103 -1.46 11.14 -10.54
N GLN A 104 -0.84 10.34 -11.41
CA GLN A 104 0.57 9.99 -11.24
C GLN A 104 1.41 11.23 -11.57
N SER A 105 1.41 12.20 -10.65
CA SER A 105 2.26 13.38 -10.76
C SER A 105 3.72 12.94 -10.71
N PRO A 106 4.57 13.42 -11.65
CA PRO A 106 5.98 13.04 -11.72
C PRO A 106 6.74 13.83 -10.66
N TRP A 107 6.62 13.43 -9.40
CA TRP A 107 7.27 14.13 -8.29
C TRP A 107 8.77 13.83 -8.17
N PHE A 108 9.35 13.04 -9.08
CA PHE A 108 10.76 12.67 -9.01
C PHE A 108 11.38 12.73 -10.42
N TYR A 109 12.13 13.80 -10.65
CA TYR A 109 13.20 13.88 -11.66
C TYR A 109 14.54 13.65 -10.96
#